data_AF-A0A1F5EW40-F1
#
_entry.id   AF-A0A1F5EW40-F1
#
_cell.length_a   1.000
_cell.length_b   1.000
_cell.length_c   1.000
_cell.angle_alpha   90.00
_cell.angle_beta   90.00
_cell.angle_gamma   90.00
#
_symmetry.space_group_name_H-M   'P 1'
#
loop_
_entity.id
_entity.type
_entity.pdbx_description
1 polymer ?
#
loop_
_entity_poly.entity_id
_entity_poly.type
_entity_poly.pdbx_seq_one_letter_code
_entity_poly.pdbx_strand_id
1 'polypeptide(L)'
;MFNNAINEIRVYVGNLPYTMRTEDLYKMFAEHGKVADAVVMMEPNDPNRSKGFGFVTMTNKLEAEKAIKAVNGKEILGREIVANIAKPREPRFRF
;
A
#
# COMPACT_ATOMS: atom_id res chain seq x y z
N MET A 1 22.62 21.38 -4.74
CA MET A 1 22.81 19.93 -4.47
C MET A 1 21.47 19.27 -4.70
N PHE A 2 21.43 18.31 -5.63
CA PHE A 2 20.20 17.79 -6.23
C PHE A 2 19.27 17.21 -5.18
N ASN A 3 18.01 17.66 -5.18
CA ASN A 3 16.92 17.05 -4.43
C ASN A 3 16.95 15.55 -4.73
N ASN A 4 17.35 14.76 -3.72
CA ASN A 4 17.24 13.32 -3.77
C ASN A 4 15.73 13.04 -3.71
N ALA A 5 15.06 13.11 -4.86
CA ALA A 5 13.73 12.57 -5.03
C ALA A 5 13.87 11.09 -4.74
N ILE A 6 13.67 10.72 -3.48
CA ILE A 6 13.48 9.33 -3.11
C ILE A 6 12.32 8.91 -4.01
N ASN A 7 12.60 8.07 -5.01
CA ASN A 7 11.58 7.55 -5.92
C ASN A 7 10.78 6.51 -5.15
N GLU A 8 10.06 6.98 -4.15
CA GLU A 8 9.19 6.19 -3.30
C GLU A 8 8.01 5.75 -4.15
N ILE A 9 7.93 4.45 -4.41
CA ILE A 9 6.87 3.87 -5.22
C ILE A 9 5.72 3.57 -4.31
N ARG A 10 4.70 4.41 -4.41
CA ARG A 10 3.44 4.19 -3.73
C ARG A 10 2.64 3.14 -4.48
N VAL A 11 2.14 2.16 -3.75
CA VAL A 11 1.30 1.06 -4.18
C VAL A 11 -0.06 1.26 -3.52
N TYR A 12 -1.12 1.20 -4.31
CA TYR A 12 -2.49 1.15 -3.87
C TYR A 12 -2.88 -0.32 -3.72
N VAL A 13 -3.54 -0.65 -2.60
CA VAL A 13 -4.05 -1.99 -2.33
C VAL A 13 -5.53 -1.86 -1.94
N GLY A 14 -6.42 -2.38 -2.76
CA GLY A 14 -7.87 -2.33 -2.60
C GLY A 14 -8.49 -3.71 -2.49
N ASN A 15 -9.79 -3.73 -2.18
CA ASN A 15 -10.57 -4.93 -1.92
C ASN A 15 -10.00 -5.81 -0.79
N LEU A 16 -9.33 -5.16 0.17
CA LEU A 16 -8.80 -5.80 1.36
C LEU A 16 -9.95 -6.26 2.27
N PRO A 17 -9.79 -7.37 3.00
CA PRO A 17 -10.75 -7.76 4.01
C PRO A 17 -10.78 -6.73 5.14
N TYR A 18 -11.95 -6.52 5.73
CA TYR A 18 -12.16 -5.51 6.78
C TYR A 18 -11.34 -5.76 8.05
N THR A 19 -10.88 -7.00 8.23
CA THR A 19 -10.01 -7.43 9.32
C THR A 19 -8.55 -7.05 9.11
N MET A 20 -8.15 -6.71 7.88
CA MET A 20 -6.76 -6.43 7.56
C MET A 20 -6.36 -5.03 8.04
N ARG A 21 -5.20 -4.95 8.69
CA ARG A 21 -4.65 -3.73 9.27
C ARG A 21 -3.35 -3.32 8.60
N THR A 22 -2.87 -2.14 8.98
CA THR A 22 -1.59 -1.59 8.50
C THR A 22 -0.42 -2.54 8.74
N GLU A 23 -0.39 -3.25 9.87
CA GLU A 23 0.67 -4.21 10.19
C GLU A 23 0.68 -5.42 9.26
N ASP A 24 -0.50 -5.97 8.94
CA ASP A 24 -0.63 -7.09 7.99
C ASP A 24 -0.20 -6.66 6.58
N LEU A 25 -0.61 -5.46 6.17
CA LEU A 25 -0.24 -4.88 4.89
C LEU A 25 1.28 -4.66 4.82
N TYR A 26 1.88 -4.13 5.88
CA TYR A 26 3.33 -3.96 5.96
C TYR A 26 4.04 -5.30 5.82
N LYS A 27 3.65 -6.32 6.60
CA LYS A 27 4.28 -7.65 6.56
C LYS A 27 4.19 -8.28 5.17
N MET A 28 3.01 -8.25 4.56
CA MET A 28 2.77 -8.84 3.23
C MET A 28 3.66 -8.21 2.15
N PHE A 29 3.89 -6.89 2.21
CA PHE A 29 4.78 -6.21 1.28
C PHE A 29 6.26 -6.32 1.68
N ALA A 30 6.55 -6.43 2.97
CA ALA A 30 7.91 -6.62 3.49
C ALA A 30 8.55 -7.95 3.05
N GLU A 31 7.75 -8.98 2.78
CA GLU A 31 8.23 -10.25 2.20
C GLU A 31 8.72 -10.09 0.74
N HIS A 32 8.23 -9.08 0.03
CA HIS A 32 8.56 -8.84 -1.37
C HIS A 32 9.60 -7.73 -1.55
N GLY A 33 9.82 -6.91 -0.54
CA GLY A 33 10.85 -5.89 -0.55
C GLY A 33 10.81 -4.88 0.58
N LYS A 34 11.62 -3.83 0.48
CA LYS A 34 11.72 -2.82 1.54
C LYS A 34 10.56 -1.82 1.49
N VAL A 35 9.69 -1.89 2.51
CA VAL A 35 8.57 -0.97 2.74
C VAL A 35 9.07 0.25 3.53
N ALA A 36 8.89 1.44 2.97
CA ALA A 36 9.17 2.72 3.62
C ALA A 36 8.01 3.14 4.53
N ASP A 37 6.78 2.99 4.07
CA ASP A 37 5.57 3.37 4.82
C ASP A 37 4.39 2.47 4.42
N ALA A 38 3.46 2.24 5.34
CA ALA A 38 2.23 1.52 5.04
C ALA A 38 1.08 2.14 5.82
N VAL A 39 -0.08 2.25 5.19
CA VAL A 39 -1.28 2.82 5.82
C VAL A 39 -2.54 2.17 5.26
N VAL A 40 -3.32 1.53 6.13
CA VAL A 40 -4.68 1.11 5.79
C VAL A 40 -5.64 2.24 6.13
N MET A 41 -6.55 2.55 5.19
CA MET A 41 -7.57 3.56 5.42
C MET A 41 -8.70 2.93 6.24
N MET A 42 -8.86 3.39 7.48
CA MET A 42 -9.93 2.96 8.38
C MET A 42 -11.17 3.84 8.26
N GLU A 43 -12.31 3.31 8.65
CA GLU A 43 -13.58 4.03 8.68
C GLU A 43 -13.56 5.06 9.82
N PRO A 44 -13.92 6.33 9.59
CA PRO A 44 -13.83 7.37 10.62
C PRO A 44 -14.79 7.14 11.80
N ASN A 45 -15.89 6.41 11.56
CA ASN A 45 -16.88 6.09 12.59
C ASN A 45 -16.54 4.80 13.35
N ASP A 46 -15.70 3.93 12.79
CA ASP A 46 -15.38 2.62 13.35
C ASP A 46 -13.90 2.27 13.13
N PRO A 47 -13.03 2.42 14.15
CA PRO A 47 -11.61 2.08 14.03
C PRO A 47 -11.36 0.58 13.89
N ASN A 48 -12.37 -0.26 14.16
CA ASN A 48 -12.31 -1.70 13.94
C ASN A 48 -12.70 -2.11 12.51
N ARG A 49 -13.13 -1.16 11.67
CA ARG A 49 -13.56 -1.42 10.30
C ARG A 49 -12.64 -0.70 9.33
N SER A 50 -11.86 -1.47 8.58
CA SER A 50 -11.11 -0.92 7.46
C SER A 50 -12.07 -0.52 6.33
N LYS A 51 -11.75 0.50 5.54
CA LYS A 51 -12.50 0.83 4.32
C LYS A 51 -12.28 -0.19 3.19
N GLY A 52 -11.50 -1.24 3.45
CA GLY A 52 -11.14 -2.25 2.47
C GLY A 52 -10.06 -1.79 1.47
N PHE A 53 -9.31 -0.74 1.80
CA PHE A 53 -8.17 -0.31 0.99
C PHE A 53 -7.07 0.36 1.82
N GLY A 54 -5.87 0.39 1.27
CA GLY A 54 -4.67 0.96 1.87
C GLY A 54 -3.65 1.38 0.83
N PHE A 55 -2.56 1.95 1.33
CA PHE A 55 -1.42 2.39 0.54
C PHE A 55 -0.13 1.90 1.19
N VAL A 56 0.79 1.42 0.37
CA VAL A 56 2.13 1.02 0.76
C VAL A 56 3.12 1.85 -0.03
N THR A 57 4.15 2.36 0.61
CA THR A 57 5.24 3.10 -0.01
C THR A 57 6.48 2.24 0.03
N MET A 58 7.05 1.93 -1.12
CA MET A 58 8.26 1.11 -1.22
C MET A 58 9.44 1.93 -1.72
N THR A 59 10.65 1.55 -1.32
CA THR A 59 11.88 2.27 -1.71
C THR A 59 12.36 1.93 -3.11
N ASN A 60 11.82 0.87 -3.74
CA ASN A 60 12.28 0.36 -5.02
C ASN A 60 11.10 -0.04 -5.92
N LYS A 61 11.17 0.38 -7.18
CA LYS A 61 10.13 0.11 -8.18
C LYS A 61 10.03 -1.36 -8.54
N LEU A 62 11.16 -2.05 -8.70
CA LEU A 62 11.16 -3.44 -9.10
C LEU A 62 10.50 -4.34 -8.04
N GLU A 63 10.82 -4.06 -6.76
CA GLU A 63 10.22 -4.74 -5.61
C GLU A 63 8.71 -4.43 -5.51
N ALA A 64 8.31 -3.17 -5.71
CA ALA A 64 6.91 -2.76 -5.72
C ALA A 64 6.10 -3.46 -6.82
N GLU A 65 6.62 -3.51 -8.05
CA GLU A 65 5.96 -4.20 -9.17
C GLU A 65 5.84 -5.71 -8.92
N LYS A 66 6.86 -6.32 -8.30
CA LYS A 66 6.84 -7.74 -7.92
C LYS A 66 5.81 -8.00 -6.83
N ALA A 67 5.76 -7.17 -5.79
CA ALA A 67 4.77 -7.24 -4.73
C ALA A 67 3.35 -7.08 -5.28
N ILE A 68 3.14 -6.10 -6.16
CA ILE A 68 1.86 -5.89 -6.84
C ILE A 68 1.44 -7.15 -7.59
N LYS A 69 2.32 -7.72 -8.43
CA LYS A 69 1.99 -8.93 -9.20
C LYS A 69 1.72 -10.15 -8.32
N ALA A 70 2.36 -10.24 -7.15
CA ALA A 70 2.16 -11.35 -6.21
C ALA A 70 0.86 -11.21 -5.39
N VAL A 71 0.44 -9.97 -5.10
CA VAL A 71 -0.73 -9.68 -4.25
C VAL A 71 -1.99 -9.43 -5.09
N ASN A 72 -1.87 -8.85 -6.27
CA ASN A 72 -2.98 -8.56 -7.17
C ASN A 72 -3.60 -9.84 -7.73
N GLY A 73 -4.92 -10.01 -7.55
CA GLY A 73 -5.65 -11.23 -7.90
C GLY A 73 -5.57 -12.33 -6.84
N LYS A 74 -4.93 -12.07 -5.68
CA LYS A 74 -4.90 -13.04 -4.59
C LYS A 74 -6.25 -13.02 -3.85
N GLU A 75 -6.89 -14.18 -3.77
CA GLU A 75 -8.13 -14.31 -3.01
C GLU A 75 -7.82 -14.46 -1.51
N ILE A 76 -8.30 -13.51 -0.70
CA ILE A 76 -8.20 -13.54 0.76
C ILE A 76 -9.60 -13.40 1.35
N LEU A 77 -10.04 -14.41 2.11
CA LEU A 77 -11.36 -14.43 2.75
C LEU A 77 -12.52 -14.24 1.74
N GLY A 78 -12.40 -14.83 0.54
CA GLY A 78 -13.38 -14.73 -0.54
C GLY A 78 -13.38 -13.36 -1.25
N ARG A 79 -12.30 -12.58 -1.13
CA ARG A 79 -12.12 -11.31 -1.82
C ARG A 79 -10.81 -11.30 -2.60
N GLU A 80 -10.90 -10.99 -3.89
CA GLU A 80 -9.72 -10.80 -4.73
C GLU A 80 -9.06 -9.45 -4.44
N ILE A 81 -7.86 -9.47 -3.88
CA ILE A 81 -7.13 -8.24 -3.59
C ILE A 81 -6.68 -7.58 -4.89
N VAL A 82 -6.83 -6.27 -4.96
CA VAL A 82 -6.40 -5.46 -6.09
C VAL A 82 -5.16 -4.67 -5.66
N ALA A 83 -4.01 -4.90 -6.27
CA ALA A 83 -2.81 -4.10 -6.03
C ALA A 83 -2.37 -3.41 -7.31
N ASN A 84 -2.03 -2.13 -7.24
CA ASN A 84 -1.60 -1.33 -8.39
C ASN A 84 -0.63 -0.22 -7.97
N ILE A 85 0.18 0.29 -8.90
CA ILE A 85 1.01 1.48 -8.63
C ILE A 85 0.06 2.66 -8.39
N ALA A 86 0.13 3.26 -7.19
CA ALA A 86 -0.63 4.44 -6.86
C ALA A 86 -0.06 5.65 -7.62
N LYS A 87 -0.94 6.51 -8.10
CA LYS A 87 -0.51 7.80 -8.67
C LYS A 87 0.27 8.58 -7.61
N PRO A 88 1.37 9.25 -7.99
CA PRO A 88 2.13 10.07 -7.05
C PRO A 88 1.19 11.08 -6.40
N ARG A 89 1.20 11.16 -5.07
CA ARG A 89 0.57 12.29 -4.39
C ARG A 89 1.38 13.52 -4.78
N GLU A 90 0.74 14.50 -5.41
CA GLU A 90 1.37 15.80 -5.58
C GLU A 90 1.87 16.30 -4.22
N PRO A 91 3.11 16.80 -4.14
CA PRO A 91 3.60 17.40 -2.92
C PRO A 91 2.69 18.58 -2.59
N ARG A 92 1.88 18.45 -1.53
CA ARG A 92 1.21 19.62 -0.94
C ARG A 92 2.30 20.49 -0.34
N PHE A 93 2.81 21.43 -1.12
CA PHE A 93 3.55 22.57 -0.61
C PHE A 93 2.62 23.30 0.37
N ARG A 94 2.85 23.09 1.67
CA ARG A 94 2.34 23.95 2.72
C ARG A 94 3.31 25.12 2.81
N PHE A 95 2.89 26.27 2.29
CA PHE A 95 3.52 27.56 2.55
C PHE A 95 3.09 28.08 3.92
#